data_AF-A0A2N4YP51-F1
#
_entry.id   AF-A0A2N4YP51-F1
#
_cell.length_a   1.000
_cell.length_b   1.000
_cell.length_c   1.000
_cell.angle_alpha   90.00
_cell.angle_beta   90.00
_cell.angle_gamma   90.00
#
_symmetry.space_group_name_H-M   'P 1'
#
loop_
_entity.id
_entity.type
_entity.pdbx_description
1 polymer ?
#
loop_
_entity_poly.entity_id
_entity_poly.type
_entity_poly.pdbx_seq_one_letter_code
_entity_poly.pdbx_strand_id
1 'polypeptide(L)'
;FPRSTADVALLARVAAEPRFTSLVFTPRGGGTGTNGQALNGGIIVDMSRYMNRIIEINPEEGWVRVEAGVIKDQLNQFLKPYGYFFAPELSTSNRATLGGMINTDASGQGSLMYGKTSDHVLGLRAVLMGGDILDTQAVPVALAETLGNTPSTIGRIYNTVYQRCKTQRELIIDKFPKLNRFLTGYDLR
;
A
#
# COMPACT_ATOMS: atom_id res chain seq x y z
N PHE A 1 4.60 12.37 -13.18
CA PHE A 1 5.46 12.51 -12.00
C PHE A 1 4.80 13.47 -10.99
N PRO A 2 3.88 13.00 -10.14
CA PRO A 2 3.37 13.79 -9.02
C PRO A 2 4.50 14.18 -8.06
N ARG A 3 4.39 15.35 -7.43
CA ARG A 3 5.29 15.87 -6.40
C ARG A 3 4.67 15.83 -5.01
N SER A 4 3.36 15.60 -4.93
CA SER A 4 2.62 15.56 -3.68
C SER A 4 1.39 14.67 -3.78
N THR A 5 0.81 14.33 -2.63
CA THR A 5 -0.50 13.67 -2.56
C THR A 5 -1.58 14.49 -3.26
N ALA A 6 -1.50 15.83 -3.24
CA ALA A 6 -2.46 16.70 -3.90
C ALA A 6 -2.47 16.52 -5.43
N ASP A 7 -1.31 16.27 -6.04
CA ASP A 7 -1.22 16.00 -7.49
C ASP A 7 -1.90 14.68 -7.84
N VAL A 8 -1.73 13.66 -7.00
CA VAL A 8 -2.38 12.35 -7.18
C VAL A 8 -3.89 12.47 -6.98
N ALA A 9 -4.34 13.24 -5.98
CA ALA A 9 -5.76 13.52 -5.73
C ALA A 9 -6.40 14.33 -6.87
N LEU A 10 -5.67 15.29 -7.45
CA LEU A 10 -6.11 16.01 -8.65
C LEU A 10 -6.26 15.06 -9.83
N LEU A 11 -5.27 14.20 -10.08
CA LEU A 11 -5.34 13.19 -11.13
C LEU A 11 -6.54 12.24 -10.96
N ALA A 12 -6.78 11.76 -9.74
CA ALA A 12 -7.91 10.87 -9.45
C ALA A 12 -9.27 11.56 -9.61
N ARG A 13 -9.36 12.88 -9.40
CA ARG A 13 -10.56 13.69 -9.71
C ARG A 13 -10.77 13.82 -11.21
N VAL A 14 -9.72 14.17 -11.95
CA VAL A 14 -9.77 14.27 -13.42
C VAL A 14 -10.18 12.94 -14.03
N ALA A 15 -9.60 11.83 -13.57
CA ALA A 15 -9.92 10.49 -14.04
C ALA A 15 -11.39 10.07 -13.78
N ALA A 16 -12.07 10.71 -12.81
CA ALA A 16 -13.47 10.44 -12.50
C ALA A 16 -14.45 11.29 -13.34
N GLU A 17 -13.97 12.28 -14.10
CA GLU A 17 -14.85 13.12 -14.92
C GLU A 17 -15.34 12.35 -16.17
N PRO A 18 -16.63 12.43 -16.53
CA PRO A 18 -17.20 11.69 -17.66
C PRO A 18 -16.43 11.86 -18.99
N ARG A 19 -15.92 13.06 -19.25
CA ARG A 19 -15.14 13.39 -20.46
C ARG A 19 -13.75 12.76 -20.53
N PHE A 20 -13.23 12.26 -19.41
CA PHE A 20 -11.90 11.65 -19.30
C PHE A 20 -11.95 10.15 -19.01
N THR A 21 -13.13 9.52 -19.12
CA THR A 21 -13.34 8.09 -18.88
C THR A 21 -12.53 7.17 -19.82
N SER A 22 -12.07 7.68 -20.97
CA SER A 22 -11.18 6.97 -21.87
C SER A 22 -9.71 6.95 -21.42
N LEU A 23 -9.33 7.78 -20.45
CA LEU A 23 -7.96 7.83 -19.93
C LEU A 23 -7.76 6.72 -18.89
N VAL A 24 -6.76 5.88 -19.14
CA VAL A 24 -6.31 4.85 -18.21
C VAL A 24 -5.06 5.35 -17.50
N PHE A 25 -5.07 5.37 -16.16
CA PHE A 25 -3.93 5.76 -15.35
C PHE A 25 -3.36 4.55 -14.63
N THR A 26 -2.03 4.42 -14.66
CA THR A 26 -1.33 3.35 -13.97
C THR A 26 -0.31 3.95 -12.98
N PRO A 27 -0.40 3.66 -11.67
CA PRO A 27 0.67 3.98 -10.75
C PRO A 27 1.91 3.11 -11.02
N ARG A 28 3.09 3.72 -10.99
CA ARG A 28 4.37 3.01 -11.17
C ARG A 28 5.41 3.51 -10.18
N GLY A 29 6.10 2.56 -9.54
CA GLY A 29 7.30 2.80 -8.76
C GLY A 29 8.56 2.44 -9.56
N GLY A 30 9.41 1.59 -8.99
CA GLY A 30 10.64 1.12 -9.65
C GLY A 30 10.45 0.27 -10.92
N GLY A 31 9.23 -0.19 -11.19
CA GLY A 31 8.92 -1.01 -12.37
C GLY A 31 9.62 -2.37 -12.40
N THR A 32 9.92 -2.94 -11.23
CA THR A 32 10.69 -4.18 -11.07
C THR A 32 9.85 -5.44 -10.84
N GLY A 33 8.52 -5.33 -10.91
CA GLY A 33 7.61 -6.46 -10.75
C GLY A 33 7.78 -7.48 -11.87
N THR A 34 7.88 -8.77 -11.52
CA THR A 34 8.15 -9.88 -12.45
C THR A 34 6.90 -10.44 -13.11
N ASN A 35 5.72 -10.12 -12.57
CA ASN A 35 4.44 -10.72 -12.99
C ASN A 35 3.69 -9.85 -14.00
N GLY A 36 4.39 -8.97 -14.72
CA GLY A 36 3.80 -8.06 -15.71
C GLY A 36 3.05 -6.86 -15.13
N GLN A 37 2.96 -6.70 -13.80
CA GLN A 37 2.26 -5.61 -13.13
C GLN A 37 2.76 -4.20 -13.49
N ALA A 38 4.00 -4.10 -13.99
CA ALA A 38 4.62 -2.86 -14.44
C ALA A 38 4.55 -2.66 -15.97
N LEU A 39 4.04 -3.65 -16.71
CA LEU A 39 3.94 -3.67 -18.18
C LEU A 39 2.56 -3.17 -18.63
N ASN A 40 2.15 -2.02 -18.10
CA ASN A 40 0.82 -1.48 -18.33
C ASN A 40 0.84 -0.37 -19.38
N GLY A 41 -0.29 -0.14 -20.05
CA GLY A 41 -0.50 0.96 -20.98
C GLY A 41 -1.12 2.21 -20.32
N GLY A 42 -1.43 3.20 -21.15
CA GLY A 42 -2.06 4.45 -20.72
C GLY A 42 -1.07 5.44 -20.10
N ILE A 43 -1.57 6.30 -19.23
CA ILE A 43 -0.81 7.36 -18.58
C ILE A 43 -0.11 6.78 -17.34
N ILE A 44 1.21 6.70 -17.39
CA ILE A 44 2.03 6.23 -16.27
C ILE A 44 2.20 7.35 -15.24
N VAL A 45 1.71 7.09 -14.02
CA VAL A 45 1.87 7.95 -12.84
C VAL A 45 3.06 7.44 -12.03
N ASP A 46 4.24 7.90 -12.43
CA ASP A 46 5.50 7.52 -11.78
C ASP A 46 5.69 8.26 -10.44
N MET A 47 5.63 7.50 -9.35
CA MET A 47 5.74 7.96 -7.96
C MET A 47 7.20 8.11 -7.50
N SER A 48 8.16 7.51 -8.20
CA SER A 48 9.55 7.37 -7.74
C SER A 48 10.38 8.65 -7.86
N ARG A 49 10.03 9.53 -8.80
CA ARG A 49 10.86 10.70 -9.13
C ARG A 49 10.86 11.79 -8.06
N TYR A 50 9.70 12.11 -7.49
CA TYR A 50 9.54 13.24 -6.57
C TYR A 50 8.85 12.87 -5.26
N MET A 51 8.13 11.75 -5.18
CA MET A 51 7.50 11.28 -3.95
C MET A 51 8.37 10.21 -3.29
N ASN A 52 9.64 10.54 -3.03
CA ASN A 52 10.68 9.63 -2.52
C ASN A 52 11.35 10.15 -1.24
N ARG A 53 10.61 10.92 -0.43
CA ARG A 53 11.10 11.46 0.84
C ARG A 53 10.84 10.49 1.98
N ILE A 54 11.81 10.40 2.89
CA ILE A 54 11.63 9.85 4.23
C ILE A 54 11.13 11.01 5.08
N ILE A 55 9.88 10.93 5.55
CA ILE A 55 9.16 12.06 6.14
C ILE A 55 9.51 12.22 7.61
N GLU A 56 9.56 11.10 8.34
CA GLU A 56 9.70 11.08 9.79
C GLU A 56 10.17 9.71 10.26
N ILE A 57 10.94 9.67 11.35
CA ILE A 57 11.35 8.44 12.03
C ILE A 57 11.16 8.61 13.54
N ASN A 58 10.66 7.57 14.19
CA ASN A 58 10.66 7.42 15.63
C ASN A 58 11.46 6.17 16.02
N PRO A 59 12.74 6.31 16.39
CA PRO A 59 13.56 5.17 16.82
C PRO A 59 13.10 4.56 18.15
N GLU A 60 12.47 5.34 19.03
CA GLU A 60 12.01 4.84 20.35
C GLU A 60 10.82 3.89 20.18
N GLU A 61 9.88 4.24 19.31
CA GLU A 61 8.71 3.43 18.98
C GLU A 61 8.94 2.46 17.80
N GLY A 62 10.09 2.56 17.12
CA GLY A 62 10.49 1.64 16.06
C GLY A 62 9.73 1.77 14.74
N TRP A 63 9.33 2.98 14.35
CA TRP A 63 8.62 3.21 13.08
C TRP A 63 9.23 4.33 12.22
N VAL A 64 8.95 4.27 10.92
CA VAL A 64 9.35 5.27 9.93
C VAL A 64 8.21 5.56 8.97
N ARG A 65 8.00 6.84 8.64
CA ARG A 65 7.00 7.31 7.69
C ARG A 65 7.68 7.79 6.43
N VAL A 66 7.30 7.23 5.29
CA VAL A 66 7.93 7.46 3.99
C VAL A 66 6.91 7.70 2.90
N GLU A 67 7.34 8.36 1.82
CA GLU A 67 6.55 8.40 0.60
C GLU A 67 6.69 7.12 -0.23
N ALA A 68 5.67 6.81 -1.03
CA ALA A 68 5.56 5.56 -1.80
C ALA A 68 6.72 5.32 -2.77
N GLY A 69 7.40 6.36 -3.24
CA GLY A 69 8.52 6.30 -4.17
C GLY A 69 9.88 6.09 -3.53
N VAL A 70 9.99 6.00 -2.20
CA VAL A 70 11.27 5.70 -1.53
C VAL A 70 11.77 4.33 -1.97
N ILE A 71 13.04 4.23 -2.34
CA ILE A 71 13.69 2.97 -2.71
C ILE A 71 14.11 2.22 -1.44
N LYS A 72 13.98 0.88 -1.41
CA LYS A 72 14.36 0.07 -0.24
C LYS A 72 15.77 0.37 0.27
N ASP A 73 16.77 0.35 -0.61
CA ASP A 73 18.16 0.55 -0.18
C ASP A 73 18.43 1.97 0.32
N GLN A 74 17.74 2.96 -0.24
CA GLN A 74 17.74 4.33 0.27
C GLN A 74 17.20 4.38 1.70
N LEU A 75 16.10 3.65 1.98
CA LEU A 75 15.55 3.55 3.32
C LEU A 75 16.53 2.88 4.28
N ASN A 76 17.10 1.73 3.92
CA ASN A 76 18.03 1.02 4.79
C ASN A 76 19.33 1.80 5.04
N GLN A 77 19.81 2.55 4.04
CA GLN A 77 20.93 3.46 4.23
C GLN A 77 20.61 4.56 5.25
N PHE A 78 19.42 5.14 5.18
CA PHE A 78 18.95 6.15 6.13
C PHE A 78 18.75 5.60 7.55
N LEU A 79 18.25 4.37 7.68
CA LEU A 79 17.97 3.75 8.99
C LEU A 79 19.23 3.25 9.70
N LYS A 80 20.31 2.98 8.96
CA LYS A 80 21.56 2.40 9.50
C LYS A 80 22.11 3.11 10.74
N PRO A 81 22.21 4.46 10.82
CA PRO A 81 22.71 5.15 12.00
C PRO A 81 21.84 4.95 13.25
N TYR A 82 20.58 4.60 13.09
CA TYR A 82 19.62 4.36 14.18
C TYR A 82 19.60 2.90 14.65
N GLY A 83 20.38 2.01 14.02
CA GLY A 83 20.37 0.58 14.32
C GLY A 83 19.17 -0.19 13.75
N TYR A 84 18.40 0.44 12.85
CA TYR A 84 17.22 -0.17 12.21
C TYR A 84 17.48 -0.51 10.74
N PHE A 85 16.68 -1.43 10.22
CA PHE A 85 16.56 -1.69 8.79
C PHE A 85 15.14 -2.18 8.47
N PHE A 86 14.67 -1.89 7.27
CA PHE A 86 13.47 -2.49 6.69
C PHE A 86 13.83 -3.87 6.13
N ALA A 87 13.18 -4.90 6.68
CA ALA A 87 13.69 -6.27 6.62
C ALA A 87 13.50 -7.02 5.29
N PRO A 88 12.40 -6.87 4.52
CA PRO A 88 12.19 -7.66 3.31
C PRO A 88 13.31 -7.45 2.27
N GLU A 89 14.10 -8.49 1.98
CA GLU A 89 15.27 -8.39 1.09
C GLU A 89 15.00 -8.89 -0.33
N LEU A 90 15.20 -8.02 -1.33
CA LEU A 90 14.81 -8.26 -2.72
C LEU A 90 16.02 -8.17 -3.65
N SER A 91 16.07 -8.99 -4.71
CA SER A 91 17.12 -8.89 -5.74
C SER A 91 17.13 -7.56 -6.51
N THR A 92 16.05 -6.78 -6.42
CA THR A 92 15.89 -5.47 -7.07
C THR A 92 15.85 -4.30 -6.06
N SER A 93 16.36 -4.50 -4.85
CA SER A 93 16.31 -3.56 -3.72
C SER A 93 16.78 -2.13 -4.04
N ASN A 94 17.72 -1.98 -4.98
CA ASN A 94 18.27 -0.71 -5.42
C ASN A 94 17.33 0.11 -6.33
N ARG A 95 16.20 -0.46 -6.74
CA ARG A 95 15.17 0.18 -7.58
C ARG A 95 13.75 -0.03 -7.05
N ALA A 96 13.51 -1.11 -6.31
CA ALA A 96 12.21 -1.43 -5.72
C ALA A 96 11.78 -0.33 -4.74
N THR A 97 10.65 0.28 -5.03
CA THR A 97 10.05 1.34 -4.20
C THR A 97 9.12 0.75 -3.17
N LEU A 98 9.02 1.34 -1.97
CA LEU A 98 8.17 0.87 -0.88
C LEU A 98 6.70 0.74 -1.30
N GLY A 99 6.15 1.69 -2.06
CA GLY A 99 4.78 1.60 -2.57
C GLY A 99 4.56 0.43 -3.52
N GLY A 100 5.59 0.07 -4.30
CA GLY A 100 5.58 -1.13 -5.13
C GLY A 100 5.63 -2.41 -4.29
N MET A 101 6.50 -2.44 -3.28
CA MET A 101 6.60 -3.57 -2.35
C MET A 101 5.27 -3.82 -1.62
N ILE A 102 4.60 -2.75 -1.17
CA ILE A 102 3.29 -2.83 -0.52
C ILE A 102 2.22 -3.33 -1.48
N ASN A 103 2.22 -2.85 -2.73
CA ASN A 103 1.26 -3.28 -3.75
C ASN A 103 1.34 -4.78 -4.05
N THR A 104 2.56 -5.35 -4.03
CA THR A 104 2.79 -6.75 -4.38
C THR A 104 2.92 -7.68 -3.18
N ASP A 105 2.76 -7.14 -1.95
CA ASP A 105 3.16 -7.78 -0.70
C ASP A 105 4.52 -8.50 -0.83
N ALA A 106 5.54 -7.72 -1.23
CA ALA A 106 6.83 -8.27 -1.58
C ALA A 106 7.42 -9.04 -0.39
N SER A 107 7.84 -10.27 -0.68
CA SER A 107 8.58 -11.13 0.23
C SER A 107 9.89 -11.49 -0.45
N GLY A 108 10.89 -11.81 0.37
CA GLY A 108 12.24 -12.03 -0.12
C GLY A 108 13.08 -12.78 0.89
N GLN A 109 14.40 -12.74 0.73
CA GLN A 109 15.29 -13.43 1.66
C GLN A 109 15.07 -12.90 3.08
N GLY A 110 15.11 -13.81 4.06
CA GLY A 110 14.85 -13.48 5.46
C GLY A 110 13.38 -13.37 5.85
N SER A 111 12.41 -13.49 4.93
CA SER A 111 10.99 -13.35 5.27
C SER A 111 10.46 -14.40 6.25
N LEU A 112 11.12 -15.55 6.34
CA LEU A 112 10.82 -16.58 7.36
C LEU A 112 11.11 -16.06 8.79
N MET A 113 12.13 -15.22 8.93
CA MET A 113 12.60 -14.70 10.22
C MET A 113 11.97 -13.34 10.55
N TYR A 114 11.84 -12.48 9.55
CA TYR A 114 11.46 -11.08 9.76
C TYR A 114 10.07 -10.70 9.25
N GLY A 115 9.39 -11.59 8.52
CA GLY A 115 8.09 -11.30 7.91
C GLY A 115 8.20 -10.74 6.48
N LYS A 116 7.04 -10.49 5.89
CA LYS A 116 6.87 -9.90 4.55
C LYS A 116 6.54 -8.41 4.65
N THR A 117 6.41 -7.75 3.50
CA THR A 117 6.14 -6.29 3.48
C THR A 117 4.92 -5.91 4.32
N SER A 118 3.79 -6.63 4.22
CA SER A 118 2.59 -6.31 5.01
C SER A 118 2.80 -6.37 6.52
N ASP A 119 3.70 -7.24 7.01
CA ASP A 119 3.97 -7.40 8.45
C ASP A 119 4.67 -6.16 9.03
N HIS A 120 5.21 -5.29 8.17
CA HIS A 120 5.88 -4.05 8.53
C HIS A 120 5.05 -2.78 8.23
N VAL A 121 3.81 -2.91 7.73
CA VAL A 121 2.95 -1.77 7.41
C VAL A 121 2.02 -1.47 8.59
N LEU A 122 2.24 -0.33 9.25
CA LEU A 122 1.38 0.15 10.33
C LEU A 122 0.14 0.90 9.84
N GLY A 123 0.25 1.54 8.67
CA GLY A 123 -0.81 2.36 8.08
C GLY A 123 -0.39 2.91 6.72
N LEU A 124 -1.38 3.28 5.91
CA LEU A 124 -1.19 3.80 4.56
C LEU A 124 -2.05 5.02 4.32
N ARG A 125 -1.48 6.01 3.63
CA ARG A 125 -2.28 7.06 2.96
C ARG A 125 -2.52 6.65 1.51
N ALA A 126 -3.77 6.41 1.16
CA ALA A 126 -4.22 6.09 -0.19
C ALA A 126 -5.02 7.26 -0.78
N VAL A 127 -4.90 7.47 -2.08
CA VAL A 127 -5.80 8.34 -2.85
C VAL A 127 -6.78 7.45 -3.59
N LEU A 128 -8.06 7.61 -3.31
CA LEU A 128 -9.14 6.87 -3.95
C LEU A 128 -9.51 7.53 -5.28
N MET A 129 -10.17 6.77 -6.16
CA MET A 129 -10.82 7.36 -7.33
C MET A 129 -11.82 8.44 -6.90
N GLY A 130 -11.79 9.59 -7.58
CA GLY A 130 -12.50 10.79 -7.13
C GLY A 130 -11.69 11.71 -6.20
N GLY A 131 -10.47 11.29 -5.81
CA GLY A 131 -9.49 12.13 -5.08
C GLY A 131 -9.64 12.16 -3.57
N ASP A 132 -10.58 11.41 -3.00
CA ASP A 132 -10.69 11.23 -1.54
C ASP A 132 -9.40 10.62 -0.98
N ILE A 133 -8.94 11.14 0.16
CA ILE A 133 -7.75 10.64 0.86
C ILE A 133 -8.21 9.71 1.98
N LEU A 134 -7.71 8.48 1.96
CA LEU A 134 -7.93 7.47 2.99
C LEU A 134 -6.63 7.24 3.76
N ASP A 135 -6.64 7.57 5.05
CA ASP A 135 -5.60 7.15 5.98
C ASP A 135 -6.05 5.87 6.69
N THR A 136 -5.25 4.81 6.56
CA THR A 136 -5.51 3.51 7.18
C THR A 136 -4.62 3.29 8.39
N GLN A 137 -5.15 2.57 9.36
CA GLN A 137 -4.44 2.03 10.51
C GLN A 137 -5.22 0.82 11.04
N ALA A 138 -4.62 0.04 11.93
CA ALA A 138 -5.35 -0.97 12.69
C ALA A 138 -6.45 -0.28 13.53
N VAL A 139 -7.68 -0.78 13.43
CA VAL A 139 -8.83 -0.25 14.18
C VAL A 139 -9.63 -1.40 14.81
N PRO A 140 -10.24 -1.19 16.00
CA PRO A 140 -11.19 -2.15 16.56
C PRO A 140 -12.39 -2.39 15.63
N VAL A 141 -12.92 -3.61 15.63
CA VAL A 141 -14.06 -4.00 14.78
C VAL A 141 -15.28 -3.09 14.98
N ALA A 142 -15.60 -2.71 16.23
CA ALA A 142 -16.69 -1.80 16.53
C ALA A 142 -16.49 -0.40 15.93
N LEU A 143 -15.25 0.09 15.88
CA LEU A 143 -14.93 1.35 15.22
C LEU A 143 -15.06 1.22 13.71
N ALA A 144 -14.62 0.11 13.12
CA ALA A 144 -14.79 -0.15 11.68
C ALA A 144 -16.27 -0.17 11.26
N GLU A 145 -17.15 -0.76 12.08
CA GLU A 145 -18.60 -0.72 11.86
C GLU A 145 -19.14 0.71 11.91
N THR A 146 -18.72 1.49 12.92
CA THR A 146 -19.13 2.90 13.07
C THR A 146 -18.68 3.75 11.88
N LEU A 147 -17.41 3.61 11.45
CA LEU A 147 -16.88 4.28 10.26
C LEU A 147 -17.66 3.87 9.00
N GLY A 148 -18.04 2.58 8.92
CA GLY A 148 -18.85 2.03 7.83
C GLY A 148 -20.22 2.68 7.64
N ASN A 149 -20.81 3.19 8.72
CA ASN A 149 -22.13 3.84 8.68
C ASN A 149 -22.08 5.29 8.17
N THR A 150 -20.90 5.84 7.94
CA THR A 150 -20.74 7.21 7.41
C THR A 150 -21.10 7.23 5.92
N PRO A 151 -21.98 8.14 5.44
CA PRO A 151 -22.38 8.22 4.03
C PRO A 151 -21.29 8.87 3.16
N SER A 152 -20.13 8.22 3.05
CA SER A 152 -18.96 8.68 2.29
C SER A 152 -18.31 7.53 1.52
N THR A 153 -17.39 7.84 0.59
CA THR A 153 -16.60 6.82 -0.12
C THR A 153 -15.82 5.94 0.85
N ILE A 154 -15.20 6.56 1.86
CA ILE A 154 -14.44 5.88 2.90
C ILE A 154 -15.36 5.00 3.75
N GLY A 155 -16.52 5.50 4.15
CA GLY A 155 -17.52 4.71 4.88
C GLY A 155 -18.00 3.49 4.07
N ARG A 156 -18.21 3.64 2.76
CA ARG A 156 -18.52 2.50 1.87
C ARG A 156 -17.41 1.44 1.87
N ILE A 157 -16.14 1.85 1.86
CA ILE A 157 -15.00 0.92 1.92
C ILE A 157 -15.00 0.17 3.25
N TYR A 158 -15.07 0.88 4.37
CA TYR A 158 -15.14 0.27 5.71
C TYR A 158 -16.31 -0.70 5.82
N ASN A 159 -17.51 -0.28 5.41
CA ASN A 159 -18.70 -1.13 5.43
C ASN A 159 -18.53 -2.37 4.55
N THR A 160 -17.96 -2.23 3.35
CA THR A 160 -17.74 -3.37 2.45
C THR A 160 -16.80 -4.40 3.07
N VAL A 161 -15.65 -3.96 3.58
CA VAL A 161 -14.68 -4.86 4.22
C VAL A 161 -15.30 -5.50 5.47
N TYR A 162 -15.89 -4.70 6.36
CA TYR A 162 -16.52 -5.18 7.59
C TYR A 162 -17.62 -6.22 7.31
N GLN A 163 -18.58 -5.90 6.43
CA GLN A 163 -19.68 -6.81 6.13
C GLN A 163 -19.20 -8.09 5.45
N ARG A 164 -18.20 -8.02 4.56
CA ARG A 164 -17.64 -9.22 3.91
C ARG A 164 -16.94 -10.11 4.93
N CYS A 165 -16.08 -9.55 5.79
CA CYS A 165 -15.40 -10.31 6.83
C CYS A 165 -16.39 -10.91 7.85
N LYS A 166 -17.44 -10.18 8.22
CA LYS A 166 -18.48 -10.65 9.16
C LYS A 166 -19.36 -11.74 8.56
N THR A 167 -19.95 -11.50 7.39
CA THR A 167 -20.94 -12.41 6.78
C THR A 167 -20.31 -13.65 6.16
N GLN A 168 -19.06 -13.56 5.71
CA GLN A 168 -18.35 -14.69 5.08
C GLN A 168 -17.37 -15.36 6.05
N ARG A 169 -17.39 -15.05 7.36
CA ARG A 169 -16.36 -15.51 8.31
C ARG A 169 -16.17 -17.02 8.31
N GLU A 170 -17.27 -17.76 8.42
CA GLU A 170 -17.25 -19.22 8.45
C GLU A 170 -16.70 -19.79 7.14
N LEU A 171 -17.15 -19.25 6.00
CA LEU A 171 -16.66 -19.65 4.69
C LEU A 171 -15.16 -19.35 4.52
N ILE A 172 -14.69 -18.20 5.01
CA ILE A 172 -13.27 -17.84 4.97
C ILE A 172 -12.46 -18.84 5.80
N ILE A 173 -12.90 -19.18 7.02
CA ILE A 173 -12.20 -20.14 7.88
C ILE A 173 -12.17 -21.54 7.25
N ASP A 174 -13.27 -21.97 6.64
CA ASP A 174 -13.41 -23.28 5.99
C ASP A 174 -12.55 -23.40 4.71
N LYS A 175 -12.51 -22.35 3.89
CA LYS A 175 -11.87 -22.39 2.57
C LYS A 175 -10.42 -21.93 2.55
N PHE A 176 -10.02 -21.00 3.42
CA PHE A 176 -8.66 -20.47 3.40
C PHE A 176 -7.74 -21.25 4.35
N PRO A 177 -6.74 -21.99 3.83
CA PRO A 177 -5.79 -22.71 4.66
C PRO A 177 -4.99 -21.74 5.52
N LYS A 178 -4.53 -22.21 6.70
CA LYS A 178 -3.62 -21.44 7.54
C LYS A 178 -2.26 -21.37 6.84
N LEU A 179 -1.94 -20.23 6.26
CA LEU A 179 -0.68 -20.00 5.56
C LEU A 179 0.04 -18.78 6.12
N ASN A 180 1.35 -18.76 5.98
CA ASN A 180 2.20 -17.60 6.28
C ASN A 180 2.18 -16.55 5.15
N ARG A 181 1.48 -16.82 4.04
CA ARG A 181 1.39 -15.96 2.85
C ARG A 181 -0.06 -15.85 2.37
N PHE A 182 -0.36 -14.73 1.70
CA PHE A 182 -1.70 -14.49 1.16
C PHE A 182 -1.89 -15.24 -0.16
N LEU A 183 -3.01 -15.95 -0.32
CA LEU A 183 -3.30 -16.70 -1.55
C LEU A 183 -3.73 -15.79 -2.71
N THR A 184 -4.29 -14.62 -2.41
CA THR A 184 -4.95 -13.72 -3.36
C THR A 184 -4.58 -12.25 -3.14
N GLY A 185 -3.51 -11.97 -2.38
CA GLY A 185 -3.14 -10.61 -1.98
C GLY A 185 -4.02 -10.01 -0.87
N TYR A 186 -4.97 -10.77 -0.33
CA TYR A 186 -5.80 -10.36 0.81
C TYR A 186 -5.53 -11.27 2.01
N ASP A 187 -5.31 -10.65 3.18
CA ASP A 187 -5.30 -11.35 4.46
C ASP A 187 -6.72 -11.41 5.02
N LEU A 188 -7.48 -12.43 4.65
CA LEU A 188 -8.89 -12.54 5.03
C LEU A 188 -9.12 -13.24 6.37
N ARG A 189 -8.10 -13.91 6.93
CA ARG A 189 -8.25 -14.77 8.11
C ARG A 189 -8.03 -14.04 9.43
#